data_AF-A0A7R6XYS3-F1
#
_entry.id   AF-A0A7R6XYS3-F1
#
_cell.length_a   1.000
_cell.length_b   1.000
_cell.length_c   1.000
_cell.angle_alpha   90.00
_cell.angle_beta   90.00
_cell.angle_gamma   90.00
#
_symmetry.space_group_name_H-M   'P 1'
#
loop_
_entity.id
_entity.type
_entity.pdbx_description
1 polymer ?
#
loop_
_entity_poly.entity_id
_entity_poly.type
_entity_poly.pdbx_seq_one_letter_code
_entity_poly.pdbx_strand_id
1 'polypeptide(L)'
;MPIQLVCSNRRMQEAEGVAKLIAEHRQSVAELESLGKRAMEAEGADAVLLGQKLDAVMAEEAAVRRRAAIAPVATIAEMKMKAAYFQRLTAHGWCEIDVDDWRALLGSFTKLQS
;
A
#
# COMPACT_ATOMS: atom_id res chain seq x y z
N MET A 1 -7.24 -4.91 -23.19
CA MET A 1 -8.54 -4.99 -22.48
C MET A 1 -8.28 -4.74 -21.00
N PRO A 2 -8.96 -3.81 -20.31
CA PRO A 2 -8.74 -3.59 -18.89
C PRO A 2 -9.26 -4.79 -18.09
N ILE A 3 -8.38 -5.44 -17.33
CA ILE A 3 -8.73 -6.57 -16.46
C ILE A 3 -9.50 -6.02 -15.26
N GLN A 4 -10.79 -6.34 -15.18
CA GLN A 4 -11.68 -5.88 -14.10
C GLN A 4 -11.41 -6.67 -12.83
N LEU A 5 -11.06 -5.97 -11.75
CA LEU A 5 -10.76 -6.58 -10.46
C LEU A 5 -12.06 -6.66 -9.64
N VAL A 6 -12.57 -7.88 -9.45
CA VAL A 6 -13.77 -8.12 -8.63
C VAL A 6 -13.32 -8.39 -7.20
N CYS A 7 -13.48 -7.41 -6.32
CA CYS A 7 -13.37 -7.61 -4.88
C CYS A 7 -14.60 -8.37 -4.35
N SER A 8 -14.44 -9.13 -3.26
CA SER A 8 -15.45 -10.01 -2.64
C SER A 8 -16.75 -9.31 -2.20
N ASN A 9 -16.78 -7.98 -2.22
CA ASN A 9 -17.93 -7.12 -1.98
C ASN A 9 -18.73 -6.73 -3.26
N ARG A 10 -18.46 -7.37 -4.41
CA ARG A 10 -19.14 -7.13 -5.72
C ARG A 10 -19.15 -5.68 -6.20
N ARG A 11 -18.33 -4.79 -5.63
CA ARG A 11 -18.19 -3.41 -6.09
C ARG A 11 -17.06 -3.34 -7.11
N MET A 12 -17.40 -2.93 -8.33
CA MET A 12 -16.42 -2.53 -9.34
C MET A 12 -15.65 -1.32 -8.82
N GLN A 13 -14.37 -1.47 -8.52
CA GLN A 13 -13.46 -0.34 -8.44
C GLN A 13 -12.73 -0.23 -9.78
N GLU A 14 -12.69 0.98 -10.34
CA GLU A 14 -11.80 1.27 -11.46
C GLU A 14 -10.38 0.88 -11.07
N ALA A 15 -9.67 0.17 -11.95
CA ALA A 15 -8.29 -0.17 -11.73
C ALA A 15 -7.48 1.14 -11.75
N GLU A 16 -7.23 1.70 -10.58
CA GLU A 16 -6.31 2.81 -10.44
C GLU A 16 -4.92 2.37 -10.92
N GLY A 17 -4.27 3.22 -11.72
CA GLY A 17 -2.94 2.92 -12.24
C GLY A 17 -1.97 2.65 -11.08
N VAL A 18 -1.11 1.64 -11.25
CA VAL A 18 -0.10 1.22 -10.25
C VAL A 18 0.70 2.40 -9.70
N ALA A 19 1.03 3.38 -10.54
CA ALA A 19 1.73 4.60 -10.13
C ALA A 19 0.94 5.45 -9.12
N LYS A 20 -0.39 5.55 -9.28
CA LYS A 20 -1.26 6.30 -8.36
C LYS A 20 -1.29 5.61 -7.00
N LEU A 21 -1.51 4.30 -6.97
CA LEU A 21 -1.53 3.52 -5.72
C LEU A 21 -0.20 3.58 -4.97
N ILE A 22 0.92 3.55 -5.70
CA ILE A 22 2.26 3.74 -5.11
C ILE A 22 2.42 5.15 -4.54
N ALA A 23 1.91 6.18 -5.22
CA ALA A 23 1.98 7.56 -4.73
C ALA A 23 1.12 7.76 -3.47
N GLU A 24 -0.11 7.24 -3.48
CA GLU A 24 -1.01 7.22 -2.31
C GLU A 24 -0.33 6.53 -1.12
N HIS A 25 0.26 5.35 -1.34
CA HIS A 25 0.96 4.62 -0.30
C HIS A 25 2.13 5.42 0.30
N ARG A 26 2.93 6.08 -0.54
CA ARG A 26 4.03 6.95 -0.07
C ARG A 26 3.52 8.11 0.77
N GLN A 27 2.37 8.67 0.43
CA GLN A 27 1.76 9.73 1.23
C GLN A 27 1.32 9.22 2.60
N SER A 28 0.68 8.05 2.67
CA SER A 28 0.33 7.42 3.94
C SER A 28 1.56 7.13 4.81
N VAL A 29 2.65 6.61 4.22
CA VAL A 29 3.92 6.38 4.95
C VAL A 29 4.50 7.71 5.48
N ALA A 30 4.50 8.78 4.67
CA ALA A 30 5.00 10.08 5.12
C ALA A 30 4.15 10.68 6.26
N GLU A 31 2.84 10.46 6.23
CA GLU A 31 1.94 10.86 7.31
C GLU A 31 2.20 10.06 8.59
N LEU A 32 2.41 8.73 8.49
CA LEU A 32 2.82 7.89 9.62
C LEU A 32 4.12 8.37 10.25
N GLU A 33 5.14 8.67 9.45
CA GLU A 33 6.40 9.19 9.96
C GLU A 33 6.23 10.54 10.67
N SER A 34 5.39 11.43 10.13
CA SER A 34 5.10 12.73 10.74
C SER A 34 4.35 12.58 12.07
N LEU A 35 3.32 11.74 12.11
CA LEU A 35 2.55 11.47 13.33
C LEU A 35 3.40 10.74 14.37
N GLY A 36 4.25 9.80 13.95
CA GLY A 36 5.15 9.07 14.83
C GLY A 36 6.14 9.99 15.55
N LYS A 37 6.74 10.94 14.82
CA LYS A 37 7.60 11.97 15.41
C LYS A 37 6.86 12.81 16.45
N ARG A 38 5.64 13.26 16.13
CA ARG A 38 4.82 14.04 17.06
C ARG A 38 4.39 13.23 18.28
N ALA A 39 4.11 11.94 18.11
CA ALA A 39 3.74 11.05 19.20
C ALA A 39 4.90 10.81 20.17
N MET A 40 6.15 10.78 19.68
CA MET A 40 7.35 10.66 20.54
C MET A 40 7.52 11.83 21.53
N GLU A 41 6.97 12.99 21.20
CA GLU A 41 7.09 14.22 22.02
C GLU A 41 5.81 14.52 22.83
N ALA A 42 4.74 13.75 22.62
CA ALA A 42 3.44 14.02 23.22
C ALA A 42 3.26 13.30 24.57
N GLU A 43 2.55 13.94 25.49
CA GLU A 43 2.22 13.39 26.80
C GLU A 43 0.71 13.49 27.08
N GLY A 44 0.22 12.70 28.04
CA GLY A 44 -1.15 12.77 28.52
C GLY A 44 -2.20 12.52 27.43
N ALA A 45 -3.22 13.38 27.37
CA ALA A 45 -4.35 13.22 26.44
C ALA A 45 -3.95 13.37 24.96
N ASP A 46 -2.93 14.19 24.67
CA ASP A 46 -2.45 14.39 23.31
C ASP A 46 -1.74 13.14 22.76
N ALA A 47 -1.02 12.42 23.61
CA ALA A 47 -0.41 11.13 23.26
C ALA A 47 -1.48 10.09 22.89
N VAL A 48 -2.60 10.04 23.64
CA VAL A 48 -3.72 9.13 23.35
C VAL A 48 -4.37 9.46 22.01
N LEU A 49 -4.64 10.74 21.75
CA LEU A 49 -5.23 11.19 20.48
C LEU A 49 -4.30 10.90 19.30
N LEU A 50 -2.99 11.12 19.46
CA LEU A 50 -2.00 10.81 18.42
C LEU A 50 -1.87 9.31 18.19
N GLY A 51 -1.94 8.48 19.24
CA GLY A 51 -2.00 7.03 19.13
C GLY A 51 -3.19 6.57 18.28
N GLN A 52 -4.40 7.08 18.55
CA GLN A 52 -5.59 6.76 17.76
C GLN A 52 -5.46 7.18 16.29
N LYS A 53 -4.83 8.33 16.03
CA LYS A 53 -4.55 8.79 14.66
C LYS A 53 -3.53 7.90 13.96
N LEU A 54 -2.48 7.48 14.67
CA LEU A 54 -1.49 6.53 14.14
C LEU A 54 -2.16 5.22 13.75
N ASP A 55 -3.00 4.65 14.61
CA ASP A 55 -3.74 3.40 14.31
C ASP A 55 -4.61 3.54 13.05
N ALA A 56 -5.30 4.67 12.91
CA ALA A 56 -6.14 4.94 11.74
C ALA A 56 -5.33 5.03 10.44
N VAL A 57 -4.20 5.77 10.46
CA VAL A 57 -3.34 5.92 9.27
C VAL A 57 -2.60 4.61 8.96
N MET A 58 -2.26 3.80 9.97
CA MET A 58 -1.68 2.47 9.75
C MET A 58 -2.67 1.53 9.05
N ALA A 59 -3.94 1.58 9.42
CA ALA A 59 -4.99 0.81 8.75
C ALA A 59 -5.18 1.27 7.29
N GLU A 60 -5.11 2.58 7.03
CA GLU A 60 -5.16 3.13 5.68
C GLU A 60 -3.94 2.74 4.83
N GLU A 61 -2.73 2.85 5.38
CA GLU A 61 -1.50 2.40 4.72
C GLU A 61 -1.62 0.94 4.29
N ALA A 62 -2.05 0.05 5.19
CA ALA A 62 -2.17 -1.37 4.91
C ALA A 62 -3.22 -1.64 3.81
N ALA A 63 -4.33 -0.90 3.82
CA ALA A 63 -5.36 -1.00 2.79
C ALA A 63 -4.84 -0.56 1.41
N VAL A 64 -4.12 0.57 1.33
CA VAL A 64 -3.53 1.06 0.09
C VAL A 64 -2.43 0.10 -0.39
N ARG A 65 -1.62 -0.45 0.53
CA ARG A 65 -0.57 -1.42 0.22
C ARG A 65 -1.13 -2.69 -0.41
N ARG A 66 -2.22 -3.21 0.15
CA ARG A 66 -2.99 -4.34 -0.38
C ARG A 66 -3.54 -4.05 -1.77
N ARG A 67 -4.16 -2.89 -1.96
CA ARG A 67 -4.67 -2.45 -3.27
C ARG A 67 -3.54 -2.39 -4.30
N ALA A 68 -2.40 -1.80 -3.92
CA ALA A 68 -1.20 -1.77 -4.75
C ALA A 68 -0.75 -3.19 -5.07
N ALA A 69 -0.61 -4.10 -4.10
CA ALA A 69 -0.18 -5.48 -4.31
C ALA A 69 -1.08 -6.24 -5.29
N ILE A 70 -2.40 -6.09 -5.19
CA ILE A 70 -3.38 -6.80 -6.03
C ILE A 70 -3.52 -6.17 -7.42
N ALA A 71 -3.24 -4.87 -7.57
CA ALA A 71 -3.45 -4.14 -8.81
C ALA A 71 -2.75 -4.81 -10.01
N PRO A 72 -3.47 -5.04 -11.12
CA PRO A 72 -2.89 -5.66 -12.31
C PRO A 72 -1.83 -4.74 -12.92
N VAL A 73 -0.82 -5.33 -13.54
CA VAL A 73 0.17 -4.62 -14.36
C VAL A 73 -0.14 -4.87 -15.83
N ALA A 74 -0.16 -3.82 -16.63
CA ALA A 74 -0.41 -3.90 -18.08
C ALA A 74 0.89 -4.01 -18.89
N THR A 75 2.02 -3.57 -18.33
CA THR A 75 3.30 -3.54 -19.03
C THR A 75 4.46 -4.04 -18.16
N ILE A 76 5.54 -4.47 -18.82
CA ILE A 76 6.81 -4.81 -18.13
C ILE A 76 7.36 -3.60 -17.36
N ALA A 77 7.15 -2.38 -17.85
CA ALA A 77 7.59 -1.16 -17.17
C ALA A 77 6.86 -0.98 -15.81
N GLU A 78 5.53 -1.17 -15.79
CA GLU A 78 4.76 -1.15 -14.55
C GLU A 78 5.13 -2.29 -13.61
N MET A 79 5.37 -3.49 -14.14
CA MET A 79 5.85 -4.63 -13.35
C MET A 79 7.17 -4.30 -12.65
N LYS A 80 8.16 -3.75 -13.38
CA LYS A 80 9.46 -3.36 -12.81
C LYS A 80 9.30 -2.25 -11.76
N MET A 81 8.47 -1.24 -12.04
CA MET A 81 8.18 -0.16 -11.10
C MET A 81 7.60 -0.70 -9.79
N LYS A 82 6.60 -1.57 -9.89
CA LYS A 82 5.92 -2.20 -8.76
C LYS A 82 6.87 -3.10 -7.96
N ALA A 83 7.63 -3.96 -8.63
CA ALA A 83 8.61 -4.84 -7.99
C ALA A 83 9.69 -4.04 -7.23
N ALA A 84 10.26 -3.01 -7.86
CA ALA A 84 11.25 -2.14 -7.23
C ALA A 84 10.67 -1.40 -6.01
N TYR A 85 9.39 -1.03 -6.07
CA TYR A 85 8.72 -0.38 -4.94
C TYR A 85 8.56 -1.32 -3.74
N PHE A 86 8.02 -2.52 -3.95
CA PHE A 86 7.85 -3.52 -2.89
C PHE A 86 9.20 -4.00 -2.32
N GLN A 87 10.24 -4.10 -3.16
CA GLN A 87 11.59 -4.39 -2.69
C GLN A 87 12.12 -3.31 -1.73
N ARG A 88 11.90 -2.02 -2.04
CA ARG A 88 12.31 -0.91 -1.16
C ARG A 88 11.55 -0.91 0.16
N LEU A 89 10.25 -1.20 0.14
CA LEU A 89 9.43 -1.27 1.35
C LEU A 89 10.03 -2.27 2.36
N THR A 90 10.48 -3.44 1.89
CA THR A 90 11.10 -4.44 2.76
C THR A 90 12.55 -4.15 3.13
N ALA A 91 13.30 -3.49 2.25
CA ALA A 91 14.71 -3.19 2.51
C ALA A 91 14.90 -2.09 3.57
N HIS A 92 13.97 -1.15 3.67
CA HIS A 92 14.06 -0.03 4.60
C HIS A 92 13.29 -0.24 5.91
N GLY A 93 12.68 -1.42 6.11
CA GLY A 93 11.87 -1.70 7.29
C GLY A 93 10.67 -0.77 7.45
N TRP A 94 10.21 -0.16 6.36
CA TRP A 94 9.14 0.85 6.40
C TRP A 94 7.78 0.25 6.73
N CYS A 95 7.55 -1.00 6.36
CA CYS A 95 6.32 -1.71 6.67
C CYS A 95 6.55 -3.22 6.70
N GLU A 96 5.87 -3.91 7.61
CA GLU A 96 5.73 -5.36 7.55
C GLU A 96 4.78 -5.73 6.41
N ILE A 97 5.29 -6.49 5.44
CA ILE A 97 4.48 -6.98 4.33
C ILE A 97 3.98 -8.37 4.67
N ASP A 98 2.65 -8.50 4.76
CA ASP A 98 1.98 -9.76 5.01
C ASP A 98 2.28 -10.77 3.88
N VAL A 99 2.32 -12.06 4.21
CA VAL A 99 2.50 -13.15 3.24
C VAL A 99 1.41 -13.12 2.17
N ASP A 100 0.18 -12.74 2.52
CA ASP A 100 -0.92 -12.61 1.57
C ASP A 100 -0.70 -11.46 0.58
N ASP A 101 -0.05 -10.38 1.03
CA ASP A 101 0.32 -9.26 0.16
C ASP A 101 1.42 -9.65 -0.82
N TRP A 102 2.37 -10.47 -0.37
CA TRP A 102 3.38 -11.05 -1.26
C TRP A 102 2.77 -11.97 -2.31
N ARG A 103 1.85 -12.86 -1.91
CA ARG A 103 1.13 -13.75 -2.84
C ARG A 103 0.32 -12.95 -3.84
N ALA A 104 -0.38 -11.90 -3.39
CA ALA A 104 -1.12 -11.00 -4.25
C ALA A 104 -0.20 -10.28 -5.24
N LEU A 105 0.95 -9.77 -4.79
CA LEU A 105 1.95 -9.12 -5.64
C LEU A 105 2.44 -10.08 -6.73
N LEU A 106 2.89 -11.28 -6.37
CA LEU A 106 3.36 -12.28 -7.31
C LEU A 106 2.25 -12.70 -8.29
N GLY A 107 1.03 -12.90 -7.77
CA GLY A 107 -0.15 -13.20 -8.59
C GLY A 107 -0.57 -12.07 -9.52
N SER A 108 -0.20 -10.81 -9.23
CA SER A 108 -0.44 -9.70 -10.15
C SER A 108 0.48 -9.73 -11.37
N PHE A 109 1.68 -10.32 -11.24
CA PHE A 109 2.66 -10.43 -12.33
C PHE A 109 2.37 -11.60 -13.27
N THR A 110 1.78 -12.69 -12.77
CA THR A 110 1.43 -13.86 -13.60
C THR A 110 0.32 -13.57 -14.62
N LYS A 111 -0.44 -12.49 -14.43
CA LYS A 111 -1.52 -12.05 -15.33
C LYS A 111 -1.03 -11.19 -16.49
N LEU A 112 0.27 -10.86 -16.52
CA LEU A 112 0.89 -10.16 -17.64
C LEU A 112 0.96 -11.15 -18.84
N GLN A 113 -0.06 -11.14 -19.68
CA GLN A 113 -0.02 -11.88 -20.94
C GLN A 113 0.97 -11.17 -21.89
N SER A 114 1.91 -11.96 -22.43
CA SER A 114 2.88 -11.50 -23.44
C SER A 114 2.20 -11.19 -24.78
#